data_AF-A0A6J6L7Z9-F1
#
_entry.id   AF-A0A6J6L7Z9-F1
#
_cell.length_a   1.000
_cell.length_b   1.000
_cell.length_c   1.000
_cell.angle_alpha   90.00
_cell.angle_beta   90.00
_cell.angle_gamma   90.00
#
_symmetry.space_group_name_H-M   'P 1'
#
loop_
_entity.id
_entity.type
_entity.pdbx_description
1 polymer ?
#
loop_
_entity_poly.entity_id
_entity_poly.type
_entity_poly.pdbx_seq_one_letter_code
_entity_poly.pdbx_strand_id
1 'polypeptide(L)' 'MKGSLAVIVSAVVILTVVLFASRKLRLSPRYERTPRSLNPWNSQDKGIDPSDEV' A
#
# COMPACT_ATOMS: atom_id res chain seq x y z
N MET A 1 36.52 8.40 -17.01
CA MET A 1 36.15 7.99 -15.64
C MET A 1 35.14 8.93 -14.96
N LYS A 2 35.22 10.26 -15.13
CA LYS A 2 34.28 11.22 -14.49
C LYS A 2 32.83 11.13 -15.03
N GLY A 3 32.65 10.88 -16.34
CA GLY A 3 31.32 10.72 -16.94
C GLY A 3 30.55 9.52 -16.40
N SER A 4 31.23 8.39 -16.16
CA SER A 4 30.63 7.18 -15.60
C SER A 4 30.13 7.38 -14.17
N LEU A 5 30.85 8.19 -13.37
CA LEU A 5 30.42 8.54 -12.01
C LEU A 5 29.12 9.35 -12.01
N ALA A 6 29.00 10.33 -12.91
CA ALA A 6 27.79 11.15 -13.02
C ALA A 6 26.56 10.30 -13.41
N VAL A 7 26.75 9.31 -14.30
CA VAL A 7 25.70 8.38 -14.70
C VAL A 7 25.27 7.47 -13.55
N ILE A 8 26.22 6.98 -12.74
CA ILE A 8 25.89 6.15 -11.57
C ILE A 8 25.11 6.96 -10.54
N VAL A 9 25.54 8.20 -10.27
CA VAL A 9 24.87 9.08 -9.31
C VAL A 9 23.44 9.41 -9.77
N SER A 10 23.24 9.73 -11.04
CA SER A 10 21.90 10.02 -11.56
C SER A 10 20.99 8.78 -11.50
N ALA A 11 21.51 7.59 -11.81
CA ALA A 11 20.76 6.34 -11.71
C ALA A 11 20.30 6.08 -10.26
N VAL A 12 21.17 6.29 -9.26
CA VAL A 12 20.81 6.14 -7.85
C VAL A 12 19.72 7.13 -7.42
N VAL A 13 19.82 8.39 -7.84
CA VAL A 13 18.81 9.41 -7.54
C VAL A 13 17.45 9.05 -8.17
N ILE A 14 17.43 8.61 -9.43
CA ILE A 14 16.18 8.21 -10.09
C ILE A 14 15.57 6.99 -9.39
N LEU A 15 16.39 5.97 -9.07
CA LEU A 15 15.91 4.76 -8.42
C LEU A 15 15.32 5.05 -7.04
N THR A 16 15.97 5.92 -6.25
CA THR A 16 15.47 6.31 -4.92
C THR A 16 14.13 7.05 -5.02
N VAL A 17 13.99 7.97 -5.98
CA VAL A 17 12.71 8.68 -6.21
C VAL A 17 11.61 7.70 -6.61
N VAL A 18 11.89 6.77 -7.53
CA VAL A 18 10.92 5.76 -7.97
C VAL A 18 10.49 4.88 -6.80
N LEU A 19 11.43 4.31 -6.04
CA LEU A 19 11.11 3.44 -4.91
C LEU A 19 10.32 4.18 -3.82
N PHE A 20 10.65 5.45 -3.56
CA PHE A 20 9.92 6.28 -2.61
C PHE A 20 8.49 6.56 -3.08
N ALA A 21 8.34 6.95 -4.35
CA ALA A 21 7.04 7.19 -4.97
C ALA A 21 6.19 5.91 -4.96
N SER A 22 6.74 4.75 -5.34
CA SER A 22 6.01 3.46 -5.31
C SER A 22 5.54 3.08 -3.91
N ARG A 23 6.31 3.39 -2.86
CA ARG A 23 5.89 3.13 -1.46
C ARG A 23 4.82 4.10 -0.98
N LYS A 24 4.88 5.37 -1.39
CA LYS A 24 3.92 6.42 -0.98
C LYS A 24 2.62 6.37 -1.78
N LEU A 25 2.70 6.05 -3.07
CA LEU A 25 1.57 5.88 -3.98
C LEU A 25 0.97 4.48 -3.82
N ARG A 26 0.63 4.10 -2.58
CA ARG A 26 -0.24 2.95 -2.35
C ARG A 26 -1.50 3.15 -3.20
N LEU A 27 -1.69 2.27 -4.18
CA LEU A 27 -2.96 2.16 -4.93
C LEU A 27 -4.08 2.18 -3.90
N SER A 28 -5.04 3.09 -4.09
CA SER A 28 -6.06 3.46 -3.12
C SER A 28 -6.52 2.27 -2.25
N PRO A 29 -6.60 2.42 -0.91
CA PRO A 29 -7.05 1.36 -0.02
C PRO A 29 -8.49 0.92 -0.27
N ARG A 30 -9.19 1.58 -1.21
CA ARG A 30 -10.52 1.22 -1.70
C ARG A 30 -10.64 -0.23 -2.19
N TYR A 31 -9.54 -0.87 -2.60
CA TYR A 31 -9.51 -2.29 -2.98
C TYR A 31 -8.77 -3.20 -1.97
N GLU A 32 -8.42 -2.70 -0.78
CA GLU A 32 -7.93 -3.55 0.30
C GLU A 32 -9.07 -4.55 0.65
N ARG A 33 -8.87 -5.83 0.32
CA ARG A 33 -9.84 -6.92 0.59
C ARG A 33 -10.03 -7.20 2.09
N THR A 34 -9.26 -6.53 2.94
CA THR A 34 -9.39 -6.52 4.39
C THR A 34 -9.96 -5.17 4.81
N PRO A 35 -11.29 -5.06 4.97
CA PRO A 35 -11.92 -3.83 5.45
C PRO A 35 -11.39 -3.47 6.85
N ARG A 36 -10.99 -2.21 7.04
CA ARG A 36 -10.44 -1.70 8.31
C ARG A 36 -11.47 -1.63 9.43
N SER A 37 -12.74 -1.47 9.07
CA SER A 37 -13.87 -1.52 9.98
C SER A 37 -14.65 -2.81 9.75
N LEU A 38 -15.11 -3.43 10.84
CA LEU A 38 -16.12 -4.46 10.71
C LEU A 38 -17.41 -3.83 10.16
N ASN A 39 -18.00 -4.48 9.17
CA ASN A 39 -19.33 -4.20 8.66
C ASN A 39 -20.18 -5.47 8.86
N PRO A 40 -21.51 -5.38 8.84
CA PRO A 40 -22.37 -6.54 9.12
C PRO A 40 -22.15 -7.75 8.18
N TRP A 41 -21.57 -7.53 7.00
CA TRP A 41 -21.28 -8.58 6.04
C TRP A 41 -19.96 -9.29 6.33
N ASN A 42 -18.92 -8.56 6.76
CA ASN A 42 -17.61 -9.11 7.11
C ASN A 42 -17.52 -9.60 8.56
N SER A 43 -18.52 -9.30 9.39
CA SER A 43 -18.65 -9.83 10.75
C SER A 43 -18.98 -11.32 10.73
N GLN A 44 -19.82 -11.74 9.78
CA GLN A 44 -20.20 -13.14 9.58
C GLN A 44 -18.99 -14.01 9.20
N ASP A 45 -18.11 -13.51 8.33
CA ASP A 45 -16.85 -14.17 7.98
C ASP A 45 -15.91 -14.35 9.19
N LYS A 46 -16.09 -13.56 10.25
CA LYS A 46 -15.34 -13.64 11.51
C LYS A 46 -16.08 -14.38 12.61
N GLY A 47 -17.25 -14.96 12.32
CA GLY A 47 -18.08 -15.65 13.31
C GLY A 47 -18.73 -14.73 14.34
N ILE A 48 -18.84 -13.43 14.03
CA ILE A 48 -19.58 -12.46 14.83
C ILE A 48 -21.00 -12.40 14.27
N ASP A 49 -21.97 -12.84 15.07
CA ASP A 49 -23.39 -12.76 14.71
C ASP A 49 -23.89 -11.32 14.88
N PRO A 50 -24.24 -10.61 13.78
CA PRO A 50 -24.75 -9.25 13.88
C PRO A 50 -26.16 -9.16 14.48
N SER A 51 -26.80 -10.30 14.78
CA SER A 51 -28.16 -10.38 15.34
C SER A 51 -28.18 -10.21 16.86
N ASP A 52 -27.02 -10.36 17.53
CA ASP A 52 -26.92 -10.26 18.99
C ASP A 52 -26.95 -8.80 19.51
N GLU A 53 -26.89 -7.81 18.62
CA GLU A 53 -26.91 -6.37 18.97
C GLU A 53 -28.26 -5.67 18.73
N VAL A 54 -29.36 -6.41 18.51
CA VAL A 54 -30.72 -5.84 18.35
C VAL A 54 -31.58 -6.04 19.60
#